data_AF-A0A0U5JH40-F1
#
_entry.id   AF-A0A0U5JH40-F1
#
_cell.length_a   1.000
_cell.length_b   1.000
_cell.length_c   1.000
_cell.angle_alpha   90.00
_cell.angle_beta   90.00
_cell.angle_gamma   90.00
#
_symmetry.space_group_name_H-M   'P 1'
#
loop_
_entity.id
_entity.type
_entity.pdbx_description
1 polymer ?
#
loop_
_entity_poly.entity_id
_entity_poly.type
_entity_poly.pdbx_seq_one_letter_code
_entity_poly.pdbx_strand_id
1 'polypeptide(L)' 'MRILDQETDQSLNNIILYLTSQEAQELRDSLEDVINKPLNNHSHIPSNDFEKEITVCIYDENNLKGFNERSINIILNDQ' A
#
# COMPACT_ATOMS: atom_id res chain seq x y z
N MET A 1 -3.20 3.79 10.12
CA MET A 1 -2.63 3.17 8.89
C MET A 1 -3.02 1.72 8.95
N ARG A 2 -3.31 1.09 7.81
CA ARG A 2 -3.65 -0.32 7.75
C ARG A 2 -2.57 -1.02 6.94
N ILE A 3 -1.97 -2.07 7.50
CA ILE A 3 -0.84 -2.76 6.89
C ILE A 3 -1.23 -4.22 6.76
N LEU A 4 -1.21 -4.73 5.52
CA LEU A 4 -1.58 -6.10 5.21
C LEU A 4 -0.36 -6.87 4.74
N ASP A 5 -0.08 -7.99 5.40
CA ASP A 5 0.81 -9.01 4.84
C ASP A 5 0.07 -9.74 3.72
N GLN A 6 0.49 -9.54 2.47
CA GLN A 6 -0.14 -10.11 1.28
C GLN A 6 -0.06 -11.64 1.23
N GLU A 7 0.94 -12.26 1.87
CA GLU A 7 1.15 -13.71 1.86
C GLU A 7 0.33 -14.46 2.91
N THR A 8 0.21 -13.89 4.12
CA THR A 8 -0.41 -14.59 5.26
C THR A 8 -1.82 -14.11 5.61
N ASP A 9 -2.31 -13.08 4.94
CA ASP A 9 -3.63 -12.48 5.15
C ASP A 9 -3.81 -11.87 6.55
N GLN A 10 -2.71 -11.58 7.23
CA GLN A 10 -2.70 -10.97 8.56
C GLN A 10 -2.46 -9.46 8.49
N SER A 11 -3.07 -8.73 9.43
CA SER A 11 -2.69 -7.34 9.67
C SER A 11 -1.37 -7.26 10.43
N LEU A 12 -0.58 -6.24 10.13
CA LEU A 12 0.70 -5.96 10.79
C LEU A 12 0.60 -4.67 11.60
N ASN A 13 1.00 -4.73 12.87
CA ASN A 13 1.00 -3.55 13.74
C ASN A 13 2.25 -2.67 13.55
N ASN A 14 3.34 -3.24 13.05
CA ASN A 14 4.59 -2.53 12.81
C ASN A 14 5.37 -3.16 11.66
N ILE A 15 6.08 -2.31 10.92
CA ILE A 15 7.02 -2.71 9.88
C ILE A 15 8.22 -1.76 9.92
N ILE A 16 9.35 -2.22 9.39
CA ILE A 16 10.51 -1.38 9.07
C ILE A 16 10.86 -1.57 7.60
N LEU A 17 11.07 -0.46 6.89
CA LEU A 17 11.48 -0.47 5.49
C LEU A 17 12.95 -0.09 5.42
N TYR A 18 13.78 -0.98 4.88
CA TYR A 18 15.17 -0.71 4.58
C TYR A 18 15.28 -0.37 3.10
N LEU A 19 15.36 0.92 2.81
CA LEU A 19 15.40 1.43 1.45
C LEU A 19 16.78 2.01 1.15
N THR A 20 17.28 1.74 -0.04
CA THR A 20 18.33 2.54 -0.64
C THR A 20 17.82 3.95 -0.93
N SER A 21 18.74 4.89 -1.19
CA SER A 21 18.34 6.25 -1.55
C SER A 21 17.48 6.31 -2.81
N GLN A 22 17.67 5.38 -3.75
CA GLN A 22 16.88 5.31 -4.99
C GLN A 22 15.46 4.80 -4.71
N GLU A 23 15.33 3.70 -3.97
CA GLU A 23 14.02 3.15 -3.60
C GLU A 23 13.21 4.14 -2.74
N ALA A 24 13.88 4.92 -1.88
CA ALA A 24 13.23 5.98 -1.11
C ALA A 24 12.68 7.12 -2.01
N GLN A 25 13.38 7.45 -3.10
CA GLN A 25 12.89 8.43 -4.09
C GLN A 25 11.71 7.88 -4.87
N GLU A 26 11.80 6.62 -5.31
CA GLU A 26 10.72 5.96 -6.04
C GLU A 26 9.45 5.80 -5.20
N LEU A 27 9.59 5.46 -3.91
CA LEU A 27 8.49 5.45 -2.95
C LEU A 27 7.85 6.83 -2.81
N ARG A 28 8.67 7.89 -2.66
CA ARG A 28 8.18 9.28 -2.55
C ARG A 28 7.41 9.66 -3.82
N ASP A 29 7.99 9.44 -4.99
CA ASP A 29 7.42 9.86 -6.26
C ASP A 29 6.14 9.06 -6.57
N SER A 30 6.12 7.76 -6.27
CA SER A 30 4.92 6.92 -6.37
C SER A 30 3.81 7.37 -5.43
N LEU A 31 4.13 7.76 -4.20
CA LEU A 31 3.15 8.28 -3.25
C LEU A 31 2.57 9.61 -3.74
N GLU A 32 3.42 10.53 -4.21
CA GLU A 32 2.98 11.80 -4.79
C GLU A 32 2.05 11.57 -5.99
N ASP A 33 2.38 10.59 -6.84
CA ASP A 33 1.55 10.17 -7.97
C ASP A 33 0.18 9.65 -7.53
N VAL A 34 0.11 8.82 -6.49
CA VAL A 34 -1.16 8.28 -5.98
C VAL A 34 -2.00 9.38 -5.31
N ILE A 35 -1.36 10.33 -4.62
CA ILE A 35 -2.03 11.49 -3.99
C ILE A 35 -2.71 12.36 -5.06
N ASN A 36 -2.05 12.57 -6.20
CA ASN A 36 -2.51 13.50 -7.23
C ASN A 36 -3.48 12.87 -8.27
N LYS A 37 -3.74 11.55 -8.19
CA LYS A 37 -4.64 10.84 -9.11
C LYS A 37 -6.00 10.50 -8.43
N PRO A 38 -7.08 10.26 -9.19
CA PRO A 38 -8.42 10.02 -8.63
C PRO A 38 -8.55 8.73 -7.81
N LEU A 39 -9.62 8.67 -7.00
CA LEU A 39 -10.02 7.58 -6.08
C LEU A 39 -9.87 6.17 -6.69
N ASN A 40 -9.34 5.24 -5.89
CA ASN A 40 -8.96 3.85 -6.22
C ASN A 40 -7.64 3.66 -6.99
N ASN A 41 -6.72 4.62 -6.88
CA ASN A 41 -5.35 4.40 -7.34
C ASN A 41 -4.51 3.65 -6.30
N HIS A 42 -3.73 2.72 -6.81
CA HIS A 42 -2.64 2.09 -6.10
C HIS A 42 -1.39 2.17 -6.97
N SER A 43 -0.22 2.14 -6.33
CA SER A 43 1.06 2.01 -7.01
C SER A 43 1.82 0.85 -6.41
N HIS A 44 2.59 0.18 -7.26
CA HIS A 44 3.47 -0.91 -6.94
C HIS A 44 4.90 -0.38 -7.01
N ILE A 45 5.65 -0.47 -5.91
CA ILE A 45 7.06 -0.06 -5.83
C ILE A 45 7.91 -1.31 -5.66
N PRO A 46 8.48 -1.86 -6.75
CA PRO A 46 9.31 -3.06 -6.68
C PRO A 46 10.73 -2.75 -6.20
N SER A 47 11.43 -3.75 -5.69
CA SER A 47 12.89 -3.71 -5.56
C SER A 47 13.56 -3.80 -6.94
N ASN A 48 14.84 -3.44 -7.01
CA ASN A 48 15.61 -3.45 -8.27
C ASN A 48 15.68 -4.84 -8.95
N ASP A 49 15.58 -5.91 -8.17
CA ASP A 49 15.55 -7.30 -8.64
C ASP A 49 14.13 -7.84 -8.87
N PHE A 50 13.09 -7.03 -8.59
CA PHE A 50 11.67 -7.36 -8.69
C PHE A 50 11.20 -8.52 -7.78
N GLU A 51 12.01 -8.92 -6.81
CA GLU A 51 11.66 -10.00 -5.87
C GLU A 51 10.82 -9.51 -4.69
N LYS A 52 10.81 -8.20 -4.41
CA LYS A 52 10.03 -7.58 -3.34
C LYS A 52 9.24 -6.41 -3.88
N GLU A 53 8.12 -6.11 -3.24
CA GLU A 53 7.27 -5.00 -3.63
C GLU A 53 6.57 -4.38 -2.43
N ILE A 54 6.40 -3.06 -2.47
CA ILE A 54 5.47 -2.33 -1.60
C ILE A 54 4.32 -1.84 -2.47
N THR A 55 3.11 -2.29 -2.18
CA THR A 55 1.90 -1.70 -2.75
C THR A 55 1.39 -0.58 -1.83
N VAL A 56 1.21 0.63 -2.36
CA VAL A 56 0.57 1.75 -1.65
C VAL A 56 -0.74 2.10 -2.32
N CYS A 57 -1.78 2.40 -1.54
CA CYS A 57 -3.09 2.73 -2.05
C CYS A 57 -3.75 3.79 -1.16
N ILE A 58 -4.48 4.72 -1.78
CA ILE A 58 -5.36 5.66 -1.08
C ILE A 58 -6.80 5.20 -1.28
N TYR A 59 -7.51 5.05 -0.17
CA TYR A 59 -8.92 4.66 -0.14
C TYR A 59 -9.76 5.79 0.46
N ASP A 60 -11.04 5.83 0.09
CA ASP A 60 -12.05 6.68 0.75
C ASP A 60 -12.88 5.80 1.67
N GLU A 61 -12.92 6.16 2.96
CA GLU A 61 -13.71 5.46 3.98
C GLU A 61 -15.20 5.37 3.63
N ASN A 62 -15.71 6.28 2.81
CA ASN A 62 -17.10 6.30 2.36
C ASN A 62 -17.34 5.48 1.08
N ASN A 63 -16.29 5.07 0.38
CA ASN A 63 -16.39 4.37 -0.89
C ASN A 63 -15.27 3.34 -1.07
N LEU A 64 -15.54 2.11 -0.62
CA LEU A 64 -14.65 0.97 -0.78
C LEU A 64 -14.93 0.14 -2.04
N LYS A 65 -15.68 0.68 -3.00
CA LYS A 65 -16.00 -0.03 -4.24
C LYS A 65 -14.72 -0.29 -5.04
N GLY A 66 -14.48 -1.54 -5.40
CA GLY A 66 -13.31 -1.95 -6.18
C GLY A 66 -12.19 -2.56 -5.33
N PHE A 67 -12.27 -2.46 -4.01
CA PHE A 67 -11.44 -3.26 -3.11
C PHE A 67 -12.01 -4.68 -2.99
N ASN A 68 -11.11 -5.65 -2.83
CA ASN A 68 -11.52 -7.02 -2.53
C ASN A 68 -11.99 -7.13 -1.06
N GLU A 69 -12.70 -8.21 -0.73
CA GLU A 69 -13.29 -8.40 0.61
C GLU A 69 -12.24 -8.34 1.73
N ARG A 70 -11.02 -8.82 1.48
CA ARG A 70 -9.91 -8.82 2.44
C ARG A 70 -9.39 -7.42 2.74
N SER A 71 -9.16 -6.61 1.70
CA SER A 71 -8.77 -5.21 1.85
C SER A 71 -9.85 -4.45 2.62
N ILE A 72 -11.13 -4.69 2.31
CA ILE A 72 -12.25 -4.08 3.04
C ILE A 72 -12.23 -4.48 4.51
N ASN A 73 -12.04 -5.77 4.81
CA ASN A 73 -11.99 -6.26 6.19
C ASN A 73 -10.90 -5.56 7.01
N ILE A 74 -9.71 -5.42 6.46
CA ILE A 74 -8.61 -4.70 7.13
C ILE A 74 -8.91 -3.21 7.26
N ILE A 75 -9.40 -2.55 6.20
CA ILE A 75 -9.73 -1.13 6.25
C ILE A 75 -10.75 -0.83 7.37
N LEU A 76 -11.73 -1.70 7.57
CA LEU A 76 -12.83 -1.48 8.52
C LEU A 76 -12.54 -1.97 9.94
N ASN A 77 -11.77 -3.04 10.11
CA ASN A 77 -11.66 -3.75 11.40
C ASN A 77 -10.26 -3.66 12.04
N ASP A 78 -9.25 -3.17 11.33
CA ASP A 78 -7.90 -2.95 11.86
C ASP A 78 -7.86 -1.57 12.57
N GLN A 79 -7.94 -1.58 13.90
CA GLN A 79 -7.96 -0.39 14.80
C GLN A 79 -6.62 -0.15 15.48
#